data_AF-A0A1B9MR92-F1
#
_entry.id   AF-A0A1B9MR92-F1
#
_cell.length_a   1.000
_cell.length_b   1.000
_cell.length_c   1.000
_cell.angle_alpha   90.00
_cell.angle_beta   90.00
_cell.angle_gamma   90.00
#
_symmetry.space_group_name_H-M   'P 1'
#
loop_
_entity.id
_entity.type
_entity.pdbx_description
1 polymer ?
#
loop_
_entity_poly.entity_id
_entity_poly.type
_entity_poly.pdbx_seq_one_letter_code
_entity_poly.pdbx_strand_id
1 'polypeptide(L)' 'MKYSIDVSCWFWRFNGGIYKKYNANGDINILIDNEKDNVTLVTKAVNGGRNGLEHRIRIFNKIKEEWELE' A
#
# COMPACT_ATOMS: atom_id res chain seq x y z
N MET A 1 -3.90 -18.23 -8.92
CA MET A 1 -4.14 -16.77 -9.02
C MET A 1 -5.17 -16.24 -8.03
N LYS A 2 -6.33 -16.89 -7.83
CA LYS A 2 -7.33 -16.41 -6.85
C LYS A 2 -6.74 -16.23 -5.43
N TYR A 3 -6.13 -17.29 -4.90
CA TYR A 3 -5.51 -17.25 -3.57
C TYR A 3 -4.37 -16.24 -3.42
N SER A 4 -3.60 -15.97 -4.47
CA SER A 4 -2.50 -15.00 -4.41
C SER A 4 -3.02 -13.56 -4.31
N ILE A 5 -4.14 -13.25 -4.97
CA ILE A 5 -4.79 -11.94 -4.86
C ILE A 5 -5.39 -11.80 -3.46
N ASP A 6 -6.15 -12.80 -3.00
CA ASP A 6 -6.80 -12.78 -1.68
C ASP A 6 -5.78 -12.60 -0.54
N VAL A 7 -4.66 -13.34 -0.58
CA VAL A 7 -3.59 -13.22 0.42
C VAL A 7 -2.92 -11.85 0.37
N SER A 8 -2.72 -11.28 -0.82
CA SER A 8 -2.13 -9.93 -0.97
C SER A 8 -3.06 -8.86 -0.39
N CYS A 9 -4.36 -8.95 -0.65
CA CYS A 9 -5.37 -8.06 -0.08
C CYS A 9 -5.48 -8.22 1.45
N TRP A 10 -5.43 -9.46 1.96
CA TRP A 10 -5.42 -9.72 3.40
C TRP A 10 -4.19 -9.10 4.07
N PHE A 11 -2.99 -9.31 3.49
CA PHE A 11 -1.76 -8.74 4.03
C PHE A 11 -1.85 -7.22 4.16
N TRP A 12 -2.33 -6.57 3.10
CA TRP A 12 -2.51 -5.13 3.07
C TRP A 12 -3.43 -4.62 4.19
N ARG A 13 -4.53 -5.32 4.44
CA ARG A 13 -5.56 -4.96 5.41
C ARG A 13 -5.18 -5.27 6.86
N PHE A 14 -4.48 -6.36 7.09
CA PHE A 14 -4.36 -6.95 8.43
C PHE A 14 -2.93 -7.20 8.92
N ASN A 15 -1.90 -7.08 8.06
CA ASN A 15 -0.54 -7.46 8.44
C ASN A 15 0.55 -6.44 8.07
N GLY A 16 0.29 -5.48 7.17
CA GLY A 16 1.25 -4.42 6.83
C GLY A 16 1.44 -3.37 7.94
N GLY A 17 2.65 -2.84 8.13
CA GLY A 17 2.97 -1.92 9.24
C GLY A 17 2.05 -0.68 9.42
N ILE A 18 1.30 -0.27 8.40
CA ILE A 18 0.35 0.85 8.47
C ILE A 18 -0.93 0.48 9.26
N TYR A 19 -1.42 -0.76 9.18
CA TYR A 19 -2.66 -1.16 9.89
C TYR A 19 -2.54 -0.97 11.40
N LYS A 20 -1.36 -1.27 11.97
CA LYS A 20 -1.06 -1.10 13.40
C LYS A 20 -1.02 0.36 13.79
N LYS A 21 -0.44 1.22 12.94
CA LYS A 21 -0.27 2.66 13.22
C LYS A 21 -1.61 3.37 13.42
N TYR A 22 -2.62 3.01 12.62
CA TYR A 22 -3.94 3.66 12.63
C TYR A 22 -5.04 2.82 13.26
N ASN A 23 -4.72 1.67 13.87
CA ASN A 23 -5.70 0.72 14.40
C ASN A 23 -6.81 0.39 13.38
N ALA A 24 -6.42 0.23 12.11
CA ALA A 24 -7.38 0.16 11.00
C ALA A 24 -8.20 -1.14 10.97
N ASN A 25 -7.69 -2.22 11.60
CA ASN A 25 -8.40 -3.51 11.73
C ASN A 25 -9.04 -4.03 10.43
N GLY A 26 -8.38 -3.81 9.30
CA GLY A 26 -8.86 -4.23 7.97
C GLY A 26 -9.69 -3.20 7.20
N ASP A 27 -10.02 -2.07 7.82
CA ASP A 27 -10.63 -0.93 7.15
C ASP A 27 -9.59 -0.21 6.27
N ILE A 28 -9.82 -0.30 4.97
CA ILE A 28 -8.91 0.27 3.97
C ILE A 28 -9.04 1.79 3.89
N ASN A 29 -10.20 2.35 4.23
CA ASN A 29 -10.45 3.79 4.10
C ASN A 29 -9.63 4.55 5.15
N ILE A 30 -9.54 4.03 6.38
CA ILE A 30 -8.66 4.59 7.41
C ILE A 30 -7.21 4.68 6.91
N LEU A 31 -6.74 3.68 6.17
CA LEU A 31 -5.38 3.66 5.62
C LEU A 31 -5.21 4.69 4.49
N ILE A 32 -6.17 4.77 3.58
CA ILE A 32 -6.16 5.71 2.45
C ILE A 32 -6.25 7.16 2.95
N ASP A 33 -7.15 7.45 3.88
CA ASP A 33 -7.41 8.81 4.37
C ASP A 33 -6.22 9.39 5.14
N ASN A 34 -5.48 8.52 5.86
CA ASN A 34 -4.34 8.96 6.65
C ASN A 34 -3.02 8.99 5.86
N GLU A 35 -2.88 8.19 4.81
CA GLU A 35 -1.61 7.99 4.09
C GLU A 35 -1.82 7.97 2.57
N LYS A 36 -2.71 8.83 2.07
CA LYS A 36 -3.02 8.99 0.65
C LYS A 36 -1.73 9.23 -0.14
N ASP A 37 -1.56 8.46 -1.22
CA ASP A 37 -0.40 8.52 -2.13
C ASP A 37 0.98 8.31 -1.46
N ASN A 38 1.04 7.86 -0.20
CA ASN A 38 2.30 7.70 0.52
C ASN A 38 3.01 6.37 0.22
N VAL A 39 3.47 6.24 -1.02
CA VAL A 39 4.20 5.05 -1.51
C VAL A 39 5.43 4.73 -0.66
N THR A 40 6.09 5.76 -0.11
CA THR A 40 7.27 5.61 0.74
C THR A 40 6.94 4.86 2.03
N LEU A 41 5.88 5.28 2.73
CA LEU A 41 5.46 4.62 3.95
C LEU A 41 4.98 3.20 3.68
N VAL A 42 4.16 3.02 2.63
CA VAL A 42 3.69 1.70 2.19
C VAL A 42 4.87 0.76 1.94
N THR A 43 5.88 1.21 1.21
CA THR A 43 7.07 0.41 0.90
C THR A 43 7.79 -0.03 2.17
N LYS A 44 7.97 0.91 3.11
CA LYS A 44 8.57 0.61 4.43
C LYS A 44 7.71 -0.37 5.24
N ALA A 45 6.39 -0.25 5.18
CA ALA A 45 5.46 -1.10 5.91
C ALA A 45 5.40 -2.54 5.35
N VAL A 46 5.65 -2.72 4.06
CA VAL A 46 5.68 -4.04 3.40
C VAL A 46 7.02 -4.74 3.59
N ASN A 47 8.14 -4.02 3.47
CA ASN A 47 9.48 -4.63 3.37
C ASN A 47 10.49 -4.13 4.42
N GLY A 48 10.05 -3.37 5.43
CA GLY A 48 10.90 -2.87 6.52
C GLY A 48 11.94 -1.79 6.13
N GLY A 49 12.02 -1.39 4.85
CA GLY A 49 13.07 -0.49 4.36
C GLY A 49 12.73 0.19 3.04
N ARG A 50 13.73 0.79 2.38
CA ARG A 50 13.60 1.52 1.10
C ARG A 50 13.96 0.69 -0.13
N ASN A 51 14.25 -0.60 0.04
CA ASN A 51 14.65 -1.49 -1.04
C ASN A 51 13.54 -1.56 -2.11
N GLY A 52 13.86 -1.14 -3.33
CA GLY A 52 12.92 -1.08 -4.45
C GLY A 52 11.94 0.11 -4.42
N LEU A 53 12.11 1.08 -3.52
CA LEU A 53 11.21 2.24 -3.39
C LEU A 53 11.09 3.03 -4.70
N GLU A 54 12.21 3.34 -5.35
CA GLU A 54 12.22 4.11 -6.59
C GLU A 54 11.43 3.41 -7.72
N HIS A 55 11.55 2.09 -7.80
CA HIS A 55 10.78 1.29 -8.77
C HIS A 55 9.28 1.31 -8.44
N ARG A 56 8.92 1.18 -7.15
CA ARG A 56 7.51 1.23 -6.70
C ARG A 56 6.88 2.59 -6.94
N ILE A 57 7.60 3.70 -6.72
CA ILE A 57 7.14 5.05 -7.05
C ILE A 57 6.85 5.17 -8.56
N ARG A 58 7.77 4.68 -9.40
CA ARG A 58 7.57 4.70 -10.85
C ARG A 58 6.33 3.91 -11.29
N ILE A 59 6.08 2.73 -10.71
CA ILE A 59 4.87 1.95 -10.99
C ILE A 59 3.61 2.70 -10.53
N PHE A 60 3.63 3.24 -9.31
CA PHE A 60 2.48 3.96 -8.77
C PHE A 60 2.10 5.17 -9.61
N ASN A 61 3.09 5.99 -10.01
CA ASN A 61 2.84 7.16 -10.85
C ASN A 61 2.29 6.78 -12.23
N LYS A 62 2.81 5.70 -12.85
CA LYS A 62 2.27 5.18 -14.11
C LYS A 62 0.80 4.76 -13.98
N ILE A 63 0.42 4.11 -12.88
CA ILE A 63 -0.97 3.73 -12.62
C ILE A 63 -1.84 4.97 -12.46
N LYS A 64 -1.37 5.99 -11.72
CA LYS A 64 -2.11 7.25 -11.57
C LYS A 64 -2.34 7.94 -12.91
N GLU A 65 -1.32 7.99 -13.76
CA GLU A 65 -1.39 8.55 -15.11
C GLU A 65 -2.38 7.76 -15.99
N GLU A 66 -2.24 6.43 -16.05
CA GLU A 66 -3.10 5.54 -16.85
C GLU A 66 -4.57 5.62 -16.43
N TRP A 67 -4.84 5.84 -15.15
CA TRP A 67 -6.19 5.87 -14.59
C TRP A 67 -6.73 7.29 -14.38
N GLU A 68 -6.02 8.33 -14.83
CA GLU A 68 -6.42 9.74 -14.73
C GLU A 68 -6.72 10.17 -13.27
N LEU A 69 -5.90 9.70 -12.32
CA LEU A 69 -6.05 9.94 -10.88
C LEU A 69 -5.19 11.11 -10.37
N GLU A 70 -4.77 12.03 -11.25
CA GLU A 70 -4.02 13.23 -10.88
C GLU A 70 -4.84 14.22 -10.05
#